data_AF-M4RGC5-F1
#
_entry.id   AF-M4RGC5-F1
#
_cell.length_a   1.000
_cell.length_b   1.000
_cell.length_c   1.000
_cell.angle_alpha   90.00
_cell.angle_beta   90.00
_cell.angle_gamma   90.00
#
_symmetry.space_group_name_H-M   'P 1'
#
loop_
_entity.id
_entity.type
_entity.pdbx_description
1 polymer ?
#
loop_
_entity_poly.entity_id
_entity_poly.type
_entity_poly.pdbx_seq_one_letter_code
_entity_poly.pdbx_strand_id
1 'polypeptide(L)'
;MWYGSRATDEYSGTSYEHRRTWVEDKVLWLSSVFAIGICAYAVMRNHVHLVLCVDKDEAVSWSDKQVVGRWHRLHRGTLLSQKFMRNELLSENELISLKETIAIYCQRLYDISWFMASLSEPIARQGNKEDGCTGRFWEGRFKSQALLDDAAVLSCMAYVDLNPIRAKMAKTPETSQHTSI
;
A
#
# COMPACT_ATOMS: atom_id res chain seq x y z
N MET A 1 -5.82 -13.47 0.06
CA MET A 1 -5.53 -14.73 0.76
C MET A 1 -4.04 -14.83 0.99
N TRP A 2 -3.61 -15.01 2.23
CA TRP A 2 -2.22 -15.26 2.60
C TRP A 2 -2.12 -16.63 3.26
N TYR A 3 -1.07 -17.39 2.95
CA TYR A 3 -0.87 -18.74 3.50
C TYR A 3 -0.64 -18.70 5.02
N GLY A 4 -1.23 -19.64 5.76
CA GLY A 4 -0.98 -19.85 7.20
C GLY A 4 -1.91 -19.14 8.19
N SER A 5 -2.91 -18.38 7.72
CA SER A 5 -3.73 -17.51 8.59
C SER A 5 -5.00 -18.19 9.16
N ARG A 6 -4.83 -19.16 10.06
CA ARG A 6 -5.83 -19.33 11.14
C ARG A 6 -5.52 -18.26 12.21
N ALA A 7 -6.56 -17.64 12.77
CA ALA A 7 -6.43 -16.56 13.78
C ALA A 7 -5.63 -16.98 15.01
N THR A 8 -5.66 -18.29 15.26
CA THR A 8 -4.88 -19.05 16.21
C THR A 8 -4.52 -20.34 15.50
N ASP A 9 -3.25 -20.70 15.49
CA ASP A 9 -2.86 -22.06 15.15
C ASP A 9 -3.43 -23.02 16.22
N GLU A 10 -4.26 -23.98 15.83
CA GLU A 10 -4.90 -24.94 16.75
C GLU A 10 -3.88 -25.88 17.41
N TYR A 11 -2.67 -25.98 16.85
CA TYR A 11 -1.57 -26.77 17.41
C TYR A 11 -0.65 -25.97 18.36
N SER A 12 -0.40 -24.68 18.12
CA SER A 12 0.51 -23.86 18.95
C SER A 12 -0.16 -22.78 19.80
N GLY A 13 -1.42 -22.43 19.55
CA GLY A 13 -2.14 -21.35 20.24
C GLY A 13 -1.69 -19.93 19.85
N THR A 14 -0.78 -19.78 18.88
CA THR A 14 -0.20 -18.49 18.50
C THR A 14 -1.20 -17.64 17.71
N SER A 15 -1.47 -16.43 18.19
CA SER A 15 -2.32 -15.46 17.48
C SER A 15 -1.50 -14.61 16.51
N TYR A 16 -1.92 -14.55 15.25
CA TYR A 16 -1.29 -13.72 14.21
C TYR A 16 -2.02 -12.40 13.96
N GLU A 17 -2.89 -11.99 14.90
CA GLU A 17 -3.72 -10.80 14.77
C GLU A 17 -2.87 -9.51 14.66
N HIS A 18 -1.64 -9.50 15.21
CA HIS A 18 -0.70 -8.39 15.07
C HIS A 18 -0.26 -8.12 13.62
N ARG A 19 -0.32 -9.13 12.74
CA ARG A 19 0.00 -8.95 11.32
C ARG A 19 -1.00 -8.03 10.62
N ARG A 20 -2.22 -7.89 11.16
CA ARG A 20 -3.21 -6.93 10.64
C ARG A 20 -2.75 -5.49 10.84
N THR A 21 -2.18 -5.18 12.00
CA THR A 21 -1.57 -3.87 12.28
C THR A 21 -0.44 -3.56 11.31
N TRP A 22 0.39 -4.54 10.93
CA TRP A 22 1.44 -4.32 9.93
C TRP A 22 0.89 -3.90 8.57
N VAL A 23 -0.23 -4.50 8.14
CA VAL A 23 -0.90 -4.13 6.90
C VAL A 23 -1.47 -2.72 7.03
N GLU A 24 -2.23 -2.46 8.07
CA GLU A 24 -2.91 -1.18 8.30
C GLU A 24 -1.91 -0.02 8.36
N ASP A 25 -0.90 -0.12 9.22
CA ASP A 25 0.15 0.90 9.36
C ASP A 25 0.85 1.15 8.02
N LYS A 26 1.10 0.08 7.25
CA LYS A 26 1.76 0.20 5.95
C LYS A 26 0.87 0.88 4.92
N VAL A 27 -0.41 0.54 4.87
CA VAL A 27 -1.40 1.16 3.98
C VAL A 27 -1.50 2.67 4.27
N LEU A 28 -1.70 3.04 5.54
CA LEU A 28 -1.79 4.44 5.96
C LEU A 28 -0.48 5.21 5.72
N TRP A 29 0.67 4.57 5.94
CA TRP A 29 1.94 5.20 5.62
C TRP A 29 2.14 5.39 4.11
N LEU A 30 1.71 4.43 3.28
CA LEU A 30 1.82 4.53 1.83
C LEU A 30 0.96 5.66 1.26
N SER A 31 -0.22 5.94 1.80
CA SER A 31 -1.04 7.10 1.38
C SER A 31 -0.38 8.44 1.70
N SER A 32 0.53 8.50 2.68
CA SER A 32 1.36 9.70 2.91
C SER A 32 2.48 9.88 1.89
N VAL A 33 2.81 8.84 1.10
CA VAL A 33 3.92 8.83 0.15
C VAL A 33 3.43 8.95 -1.28
N PHE A 34 2.46 8.12 -1.67
CA PHE A 34 1.82 8.09 -2.98
C PHE A 34 0.77 9.20 -3.10
N ALA A 35 0.44 9.59 -4.33
CA ALA A 35 -0.75 10.41 -4.61
C ALA A 35 -1.97 9.48 -4.75
N ILE A 36 -2.18 8.68 -3.71
CA ILE A 36 -3.26 7.71 -3.63
C ILE A 36 -3.85 7.80 -2.23
N GLY A 37 -5.04 8.38 -2.14
CA GLY A 37 -5.84 8.42 -0.93
C GLY A 37 -6.48 7.07 -0.61
N ILE A 38 -6.83 6.87 0.66
CA ILE A 38 -7.59 5.70 1.12
C ILE A 38 -8.99 6.20 1.48
N CYS A 39 -9.99 5.78 0.71
CA CYS A 39 -11.38 6.08 1.01
C CYS A 39 -11.93 5.13 2.07
N ALA A 40 -11.60 3.83 1.94
CA ALA A 40 -11.98 2.82 2.92
C ALA A 40 -11.01 1.64 2.90
N TYR A 41 -10.91 0.91 4.01
CA TYR A 41 -10.16 -0.33 4.07
C TYR A 41 -10.77 -1.32 5.06
N ALA A 42 -10.51 -2.60 4.83
CA ALA A 42 -10.78 -3.66 5.79
C ALA A 42 -9.62 -4.66 5.78
N VAL A 43 -8.93 -4.77 6.91
CA VAL A 43 -7.87 -5.77 7.09
C VAL A 43 -8.45 -7.00 7.78
N MET A 44 -8.65 -8.05 7.00
CA MET A 44 -9.18 -9.32 7.47
C MET A 44 -8.04 -10.30 7.75
N ARG A 45 -8.35 -11.39 8.46
CA ARG A 45 -7.38 -12.42 8.85
C ARG A 45 -6.59 -13.01 7.66
N ASN A 46 -7.26 -13.18 6.52
CA ASN A 46 -6.67 -13.80 5.35
C ASN A 46 -6.68 -12.90 4.10
N HIS A 47 -7.23 -11.69 4.11
CA HIS A 47 -7.18 -10.80 2.95
C HIS A 47 -7.41 -9.35 3.34
N VAL A 48 -7.23 -8.45 2.39
CA VAL A 48 -7.37 -7.00 2.58
C VAL A 48 -8.27 -6.46 1.47
N HIS A 49 -9.20 -5.61 1.84
CA HIS A 49 -9.98 -4.79 0.90
C HIS A 49 -9.54 -3.34 1.04
N LEU A 50 -9.25 -2.68 -0.09
CA LEU A 50 -8.89 -1.26 -0.14
C LEU A 50 -9.79 -0.57 -1.17
N VAL A 51 -10.34 0.57 -0.80
CA VAL A 51 -10.94 1.54 -1.72
C VAL A 51 -9.95 2.71 -1.80
N LEU A 52 -9.36 2.88 -2.98
CA LEU A 52 -8.29 3.83 -3.24
C LEU A 52 -8.79 4.94 -4.16
N CYS A 53 -8.38 6.18 -3.87
CA CYS A 53 -8.59 7.33 -4.74
C CYS A 53 -7.24 7.73 -5.35
N VAL A 54 -7.09 7.59 -6.66
CA VAL A 54 -5.84 7.95 -7.36
C VAL A 54 -5.92 9.42 -7.77
N ASP A 55 -5.00 10.24 -7.26
CA ASP A 55 -4.90 11.66 -7.59
C ASP A 55 -3.69 11.92 -8.49
N LYS A 56 -3.90 11.75 -9.80
CA LYS A 56 -2.86 12.00 -10.80
C LYS A 56 -2.42 13.47 -10.81
N ASP A 57 -3.36 14.38 -10.64
CA ASP A 57 -3.10 15.81 -10.76
C ASP A 57 -2.25 16.30 -9.58
N GLU A 58 -2.47 15.77 -8.38
CA GLU A 58 -1.59 15.99 -7.23
C GLU A 58 -0.16 15.55 -7.56
N ALA A 59 0.04 14.32 -8.06
CA ALA A 59 1.37 13.82 -8.38
C ALA A 59 2.11 14.66 -9.44
N VAL A 60 1.39 15.14 -10.45
CA VAL A 60 1.95 15.98 -11.54
C VAL A 60 2.24 17.40 -11.05
N SER A 61 1.51 17.89 -10.04
CA SER A 61 1.76 19.20 -9.44
C SER A 61 3.03 19.27 -8.58
N TRP A 62 3.56 18.12 -8.16
CA TRP A 62 4.76 18.06 -7.33
C TRP A 62 6.01 18.52 -8.09
N SER A 63 6.86 19.27 -7.39
CA SER A 63 8.21 19.54 -7.85
C SER A 63 9.04 18.26 -7.95
N ASP A 64 10.03 18.25 -8.84
CA ASP A 64 11.06 17.21 -8.94
C ASP A 64 11.59 16.73 -7.59
N LYS A 65 11.88 17.68 -6.68
CA LYS A 65 12.44 17.38 -5.36
C LYS A 65 11.43 16.66 -4.46
N GLN A 66 10.15 17.00 -4.56
CA GLN A 66 9.08 16.27 -3.87
C GLN A 66 8.92 14.86 -4.44
N VAL A 67 8.92 14.69 -5.77
CA VAL A 67 8.84 13.37 -6.43
C VAL A 67 10.00 12.48 -5.98
N VAL A 68 11.24 12.97 -6.06
CA VAL A 68 12.42 12.21 -5.64
C VAL A 68 12.39 11.91 -4.15
N GLY A 69 12.06 12.91 -3.32
CA GLY A 69 11.97 12.73 -1.87
C GLY A 69 10.94 11.68 -1.46
N ARG A 70 9.75 11.69 -2.08
CA ARG A 70 8.71 10.67 -1.86
C ARG A 70 9.19 9.28 -2.30
N TRP A 71 9.77 9.17 -3.50
CA TRP A 71 10.32 7.91 -3.98
C TRP A 71 11.43 7.35 -3.07
N HIS A 72 12.28 8.23 -2.53
CA HIS A 72 13.38 7.86 -1.63
C HIS A 72 12.91 7.33 -0.27
N ARG A 73 11.67 7.59 0.15
CA ARG A 73 11.06 6.98 1.34
C ARG A 73 10.77 5.48 1.14
N LEU A 74 10.62 5.02 -0.11
CA LEU A 74 10.30 3.64 -0.48
C LEU A 74 11.51 2.87 -0.97
N HIS A 75 12.38 3.56 -1.71
CA HIS A 75 13.46 2.96 -2.47
C HIS A 75 14.73 3.78 -2.33
N ARG A 76 15.89 3.17 -2.47
CA ARG A 76 17.17 3.89 -2.40
C ARG A 76 17.36 4.95 -3.52
N GLY A 77 16.65 4.83 -4.62
CA GLY A 77 16.81 5.69 -5.81
C GLY A 77 18.12 5.43 -6.57
N THR A 78 18.34 6.19 -7.65
CA THR A 78 19.59 6.17 -8.44
C THR A 78 20.65 7.12 -7.87
N LEU A 79 21.90 6.95 -8.28
CA LEU A 79 22.99 7.86 -7.91
C LEU A 79 22.66 9.32 -8.27
N LEU A 80 22.11 9.58 -9.46
CA LEU A 80 21.73 10.92 -9.90
C LEU A 80 20.64 11.52 -9.01
N SER A 81 19.60 10.73 -8.68
CA SER A 81 18.53 11.20 -7.79
C SER A 81 19.05 11.51 -6.37
N GLN A 82 20.07 10.78 -5.89
CA GLN A 82 20.70 11.06 -4.59
C GLN A 82 21.58 12.31 -4.63
N LYS A 83 22.40 12.48 -5.69
CA LYS A 83 23.15 13.72 -5.93
C LYS A 83 22.22 14.94 -5.97
N PHE A 84 21.10 14.82 -6.69
CA PHE A 84 20.07 15.84 -6.79
C PHE A 84 19.47 16.22 -5.43
N MET A 85 19.13 15.24 -4.59
CA MET A 85 18.63 15.52 -3.24
C MET A 85 19.64 16.23 -2.34
N ARG A 86 20.95 16.01 -2.58
CA ARG A 86 22.04 16.71 -1.89
C ARG A 86 22.42 18.05 -2.51
N ASN A 87 21.70 18.50 -3.55
CA ASN A 87 21.98 19.71 -4.32
C ASN A 87 23.41 19.72 -4.92
N GLU A 88 23.95 18.55 -5.27
CA GLU A 88 25.22 18.48 -6.00
C GLU A 88 25.04 18.97 -7.44
N LEU A 89 26.12 19.51 -8.01
CA LEU A 89 26.15 19.89 -9.42
C LEU A 89 26.03 18.64 -10.31
N LEU A 90 25.12 18.72 -11.26
CA LEU A 90 24.91 17.70 -12.29
C LEU A 90 25.22 18.32 -13.64
N SER A 91 25.93 17.59 -14.49
CA SER A 91 26.12 17.97 -15.90
C SER A 91 24.78 17.99 -16.64
N GLU A 92 24.73 18.65 -17.80
CA GLU A 92 23.51 18.73 -18.62
C GLU A 92 22.96 17.33 -18.98
N ASN A 93 23.85 16.39 -19.35
CA ASN A 93 23.46 15.02 -19.66
C ASN A 93 22.90 14.28 -18.44
N GLU A 94 23.52 14.46 -17.26
CA GLU A 94 23.01 13.89 -16.01
C GLU A 94 21.64 14.47 -15.63
N LEU A 95 21.41 15.77 -15.89
CA LEU A 95 20.11 16.41 -15.67
C LEU A 95 19.03 15.83 -16.59
N ILE A 96 19.34 15.59 -17.87
CA ILE A 96 18.41 14.98 -18.82
C ILE A 96 18.01 13.58 -18.32
N SER A 97 18.97 12.70 -18.02
CA SER A 97 18.68 11.35 -17.52
C SER A 97 17.96 11.37 -16.16
N LEU A 98 18.27 12.33 -15.30
CA LEU A 98 17.56 12.52 -14.04
C LEU A 98 16.10 12.90 -14.29
N LYS A 99 15.82 13.84 -15.20
CA LYS A 99 14.45 14.27 -15.52
C LYS A 99 13.59 13.13 -16.05
N GLU A 100 14.14 12.28 -16.93
CA GLU A 100 13.48 11.06 -17.39
C GLU A 100 13.17 10.10 -16.23
N THR A 101 14.12 9.93 -15.32
CA THR A 101 13.94 9.10 -14.12
C THR A 101 12.85 9.67 -13.21
N ILE A 102 12.81 11.00 -13.02
CA ILE A 102 11.81 11.68 -12.20
C ILE A 102 10.41 11.53 -12.81
N ALA A 103 10.27 11.63 -14.13
CA ALA A 103 8.99 11.39 -14.81
C ALA A 103 8.47 9.98 -14.53
N ILE A 104 9.34 8.97 -14.57
CA ILE A 104 8.99 7.59 -14.22
C ILE A 104 8.58 7.50 -12.74
N TYR A 105 9.32 8.14 -11.83
CA TYR A 105 8.97 8.12 -10.39
C TYR A 105 7.61 8.77 -10.13
N CYS A 106 7.33 9.91 -10.76
CA CYS A 106 6.03 10.58 -10.69
C CYS A 106 4.91 9.65 -11.15
N GLN A 107 5.07 9.00 -12.33
CA GLN A 107 4.09 8.03 -12.84
C GLN A 107 3.81 6.90 -11.83
N ARG A 108 4.86 6.36 -11.21
CA ARG A 108 4.73 5.25 -10.27
C ARG A 108 4.05 5.66 -8.96
N LEU A 109 4.20 6.92 -8.54
CA LEU A 109 3.62 7.42 -7.29
C LEU A 109 2.10 7.62 -7.34
N TYR A 110 1.46 7.50 -8.51
CA TYR A 110 0.00 7.40 -8.63
C TYR A 110 -0.46 6.07 -9.25
N ASP A 111 0.42 5.07 -9.33
CA ASP A 111 0.11 3.76 -9.91
C ASP A 111 -0.29 2.74 -8.80
N ILE A 112 -1.49 2.17 -8.93
CA ILE A 112 -2.03 1.20 -7.96
C ILE A 112 -1.17 -0.06 -7.88
N SER A 113 -0.56 -0.51 -8.98
CA SER A 113 0.30 -1.70 -8.96
C SER A 113 1.57 -1.45 -8.16
N TRP A 114 2.17 -0.26 -8.26
CA TRP A 114 3.30 0.15 -7.44
C TRP A 114 2.93 0.34 -5.97
N PHE A 115 1.74 0.87 -5.69
CA PHE A 115 1.20 0.94 -4.33
C PHE A 115 1.07 -0.46 -3.72
N MET A 116 0.41 -1.38 -4.44
CA MET A 116 0.19 -2.75 -3.98
C MET A 116 1.49 -3.54 -3.85
N ALA A 117 2.48 -3.34 -4.74
CA ALA A 117 3.80 -3.96 -4.62
C ALA A 117 4.53 -3.45 -3.36
N SER A 118 4.47 -2.15 -3.09
CA SER A 118 5.09 -1.51 -1.92
C SER A 118 4.42 -1.90 -0.60
N LEU A 119 3.15 -2.29 -0.65
CA LEU A 119 2.43 -2.91 0.46
C LEU A 119 2.84 -4.37 0.64
N SER A 120 2.84 -5.14 -0.45
CA SER A 120 2.88 -6.60 -0.42
C SER A 120 4.26 -7.17 -0.10
N GLU A 121 5.31 -6.58 -0.65
CA GLU A 121 6.68 -7.11 -0.54
C GLU A 121 7.21 -7.07 0.91
N PRO A 122 7.12 -5.94 1.64
CA PRO A 122 7.67 -5.88 3.00
C PRO A 122 6.93 -6.79 3.96
N ILE A 123 5.60 -6.91 3.82
CA ILE A 123 4.78 -7.77 4.67
C ILE A 123 5.08 -9.23 4.38
N ALA A 124 5.22 -9.61 3.10
CA ALA A 124 5.61 -10.97 2.74
C ALA A 124 6.99 -11.34 3.28
N ARG A 125 7.96 -10.44 3.15
CA ARG A 125 9.32 -10.63 3.68
C ARG A 125 9.30 -10.76 5.21
N GLN A 126 8.54 -9.92 5.90
CA GLN A 126 8.44 -9.93 7.35
C GLN A 126 7.72 -11.19 7.87
N GLY A 127 6.59 -11.57 7.26
CA GLY A 127 5.83 -12.76 7.62
C GLY A 127 6.63 -14.04 7.40
N ASN A 128 7.26 -14.20 6.22
CA ASN A 128 8.12 -15.35 5.95
C ASN A 128 9.30 -15.44 6.93
N LYS A 129 9.89 -14.30 7.31
CA LYS A 129 10.97 -14.25 8.32
C LYS A 129 10.48 -14.67 9.70
N GLU A 130 9.31 -14.20 10.13
CA GLU A 130 8.68 -14.60 11.39
C GLU A 130 8.36 -16.10 11.40
N ASP A 131 7.86 -16.64 10.29
CA ASP A 131 7.50 -18.04 10.12
C ASP A 131 8.72 -18.96 9.88
N GLY A 132 9.93 -18.41 9.79
CA GLY A 132 11.15 -19.17 9.47
C GLY A 132 11.09 -19.91 8.14
N CYS A 133 10.22 -19.46 7.21
CA CYS A 133 9.93 -20.16 5.97
C CYS A 133 10.35 -19.35 4.74
N THR A 134 10.37 -20.03 3.60
CA THR A 134 10.57 -19.40 2.28
C THR A 134 9.41 -19.78 1.38
N GLY A 135 8.98 -18.86 0.51
CA GLY A 135 7.88 -19.12 -0.41
C GLY A 135 6.86 -17.98 -0.50
N ARG A 136 5.68 -18.30 -1.03
CA ARG A 136 4.63 -17.33 -1.30
C ARG A 136 3.85 -17.02 -0.03
N PHE A 137 3.98 -15.79 0.45
CA PHE A 137 3.13 -15.27 1.53
C PHE A 137 1.70 -15.02 1.01
N TRP A 138 1.58 -14.40 -0.17
CA TRP A 138 0.31 -14.09 -0.84
C TRP A 138 -0.11 -15.17 -1.85
N GLU A 139 -1.40 -15.46 -1.94
CA GLU A 139 -1.95 -16.49 -2.83
C GLU A 139 -1.90 -16.11 -4.33
N GLY A 140 -1.83 -14.82 -4.68
CA GLY A 140 -1.79 -14.40 -6.08
C GLY A 140 -1.70 -12.89 -6.29
N ARG A 141 -1.99 -12.46 -7.52
CA ARG A 141 -2.09 -11.03 -7.87
C ARG A 141 -3.33 -10.41 -7.21
N PHE A 142 -3.27 -9.11 -6.92
CA PHE A 142 -4.44 -8.37 -6.46
C PHE A 142 -5.50 -8.29 -7.56
N LYS A 143 -6.76 -8.18 -7.17
CA LYS A 143 -7.88 -7.88 -8.06
C LYS A 143 -8.21 -6.39 -7.92
N SER A 144 -8.46 -5.72 -9.03
CA SER A 144 -8.83 -4.30 -9.06
C SER A 144 -10.04 -4.11 -9.97
N GLN A 145 -10.97 -3.28 -9.52
CA GLN A 145 -12.17 -2.89 -10.25
C GLN A 145 -12.29 -1.38 -10.15
N ALA A 146 -12.37 -0.69 -11.29
CA ALA A 146 -12.60 0.75 -11.30
C ALA A 146 -14.04 1.05 -10.88
N LEU A 147 -14.20 2.03 -9.98
CA LEU A 147 -15.47 2.60 -9.57
C LEU A 147 -15.60 3.96 -10.26
N LEU A 148 -16.62 4.12 -11.10
CA LEU A 148 -16.72 5.26 -12.02
C LEU A 148 -17.84 6.25 -11.65
N ASP A 149 -18.63 5.96 -10.61
CA ASP A 149 -19.71 6.83 -10.15
C ASP A 149 -19.72 6.93 -8.61
N ASP A 150 -20.17 8.07 -8.10
CA ASP A 150 -20.17 8.39 -6.67
C ASP A 150 -21.03 7.43 -5.85
N ALA A 151 -22.10 6.89 -6.46
CA ALA A 151 -22.97 5.91 -5.83
C ALA A 151 -22.26 4.56 -5.63
N ALA A 152 -21.44 4.13 -6.59
CA ALA A 152 -20.61 2.95 -6.52
C ALA A 152 -19.46 3.16 -5.52
N VAL A 153 -18.89 4.36 -5.44
CA VAL A 153 -17.89 4.70 -4.41
C VAL A 153 -18.49 4.60 -3.01
N LEU A 154 -19.62 5.29 -2.75
CA LEU A 154 -20.32 5.24 -1.46
C LEU A 154 -20.77 3.81 -1.10
N SER A 155 -21.30 3.08 -2.08
CA SER A 155 -21.70 1.68 -1.89
C SER A 155 -20.50 0.78 -1.59
N CYS A 156 -19.36 1.00 -2.26
CA CYS A 156 -18.14 0.23 -2.00
C CYS A 156 -17.49 0.58 -0.66
N MET A 157 -17.50 1.85 -0.24
CA MET A 157 -17.03 2.26 1.08
C MET A 157 -17.86 1.57 2.16
N ALA A 158 -19.19 1.71 2.11
CA ALA A 158 -20.09 1.01 3.03
C ALA A 158 -19.89 -0.52 2.98
N TYR A 159 -19.73 -1.10 1.80
CA TYR A 159 -19.47 -2.53 1.63
C TYR A 159 -18.18 -2.98 2.31
N VAL A 160 -17.09 -2.22 2.14
CA VAL A 160 -15.78 -2.55 2.71
C VAL A 160 -15.82 -2.45 4.22
N ASP A 161 -16.41 -1.39 4.77
CA ASP A 161 -16.53 -1.22 6.22
C ASP A 161 -17.45 -2.26 6.87
N LEU A 162 -18.44 -2.77 6.14
CA LEU A 162 -19.34 -3.83 6.61
C LEU A 162 -18.76 -5.25 6.48
N ASN A 163 -17.61 -5.45 5.81
CA ASN A 163 -17.04 -6.79 5.61
C ASN A 163 -16.73 -7.51 6.92
N PRO A 164 -16.18 -6.89 7.96
CA PRO A 164 -15.96 -7.55 9.25
C PRO A 164 -17.25 -8.03 9.93
N ILE A 165 -18.37 -7.34 9.73
CA ILE A 165 -19.68 -7.78 10.21
C ILE A 165 -20.16 -9.00 9.42
N ARG A 166 -20.05 -8.95 8.08
CA ARG A 166 -20.45 -10.07 7.21
C ARG A 166 -19.60 -11.32 7.46
N ALA A 167 -18.34 -11.15 7.83
CA ALA A 167 -17.44 -12.22 8.26
C ALA A 167 -17.67 -12.69 9.71
N LYS A 168 -18.67 -12.13 10.42
CA LYS A 168 -18.98 -12.38 11.84
C LYS A 168 -17.81 -12.09 12.78
N MET A 169 -16.89 -11.21 12.38
CA MET A 169 -15.77 -10.76 13.19
C MET A 169 -16.16 -9.59 14.12
N ALA A 170 -17.19 -8.82 13.77
CA ALA A 170 -17.74 -7.74 14.59
C ALA A 170 -19.28 -7.79 14.57
N LYS A 171 -19.93 -7.24 15.60
CA LYS A 171 -21.40 -7.18 15.69
C LYS A 171 -21.98 -5.91 15.08
N THR A 172 -21.20 -4.83 15.05
CA THR A 172 -21.57 -3.52 14.47
C THR A 172 -20.35 -2.90 13.77
N PRO A 173 -20.54 -1.91 12.88
CA PRO A 173 -19.42 -1.25 12.20
C PRO A 173 -18.45 -0.60 13.20
N GLU A 174 -18.97 0.02 14.25
CA GLU A 174 -18.20 0.76 15.28
C GLU A 174 -17.42 -0.18 16.21
N THR A 175 -17.74 -1.48 16.20
CA THR A 175 -17.01 -2.51 16.97
C THR A 175 -15.99 -3.26 16.12
N SER A 176 -15.88 -2.90 14.84
CA SER A 176 -14.92 -3.47 13.92
C SER A 176 -13.55 -2.81 14.09
N GLN A 177 -12.58 -3.52 14.67
CA GLN A 177 -11.20 -3.06 14.69
C GLN A 177 -10.56 -3.31 13.30
N HIS A 178 -9.76 -2.34 12.82
CA HIS A 178 -9.06 -2.34 11.52
C HIS A 178 -9.94 -2.11 10.28
N THR A 179 -10.95 -1.24 10.43
CA THR A 179 -11.73 -0.62 9.35
C THR A 179 -11.61 0.90 9.40
N SER A 180 -12.04 1.57 8.33
CA SER A 180 -12.09 3.03 8.22
C SER A 180 -13.21 3.71 9.02
N ILE A 181 -14.10 2.94 9.66
CA ILE A 181 -15.14 3.40 10.60
C ILE A 181 -14.61 3.34 12.03
#